data_AF-A0A7L1N8D7-F1
#
_entry.id   AF-A0A7L1N8D7-F1
#
_cell.length_a   1.000
_cell.length_b   1.000
_cell.length_c   1.000
_cell.angle_alpha   90.00
_cell.angle_beta   90.00
_cell.angle_gamma   90.00
#
_symmetry.space_group_name_H-M   'P 1'
#
loop_
_entity.id
_entity.type
_entity.pdbx_description
1 polymer ?
#
loop_
_entity_poly.entity_id
_entity_poly.type
_entity_poly.pdbx_seq_one_letter_code
_entity_poly.pdbx_strand_id
1 'polypeptide(L)' 'STEDSIRDLKKLIAAQTGTRWDKIVLKKWYTIFKDHVTLGDYEIHDGMNLELYYQ' A
#
# COMPACT_ATOMS: atom_id res chain seq x y z
N SER A 1 6.19 -7.74 6.37
CA SER A 1 7.60 -7.48 6.76
C SER A 1 7.91 -6.01 6.51
N THR A 2 8.83 -5.39 7.25
CA THR A 2 9.28 -4.02 6.95
C THR A 2 9.91 -3.92 5.57
N GLU A 3 10.50 -5.02 5.09
CA GLU A 3 11.16 -5.13 3.78
C GLU A 3 10.18 -5.28 2.61
N ASP A 4 8.90 -5.53 2.88
CA ASP A 4 7.91 -5.64 1.80
C ASP A 4 7.71 -4.27 1.16
N SER A 5 7.53 -4.25 -0.15
CA SER A 5 7.25 -3.01 -0.86
C SER A 5 5.77 -2.64 -0.79
N ILE A 6 5.47 -1.36 -1.03
CA ILE A 6 4.08 -0.90 -1.23
C ILE A 6 3.39 -1.67 -2.35
N ARG A 7 4.12 -2.05 -3.41
CA ARG A 7 3.58 -2.90 -4.47
C ARG A 7 3.13 -4.26 -3.93
N ASP A 8 3.88 -4.87 -3.03
CA ASP A 8 3.52 -6.18 -2.49
C ASP A 8 2.27 -6.07 -1.61
N LEU A 9 2.17 -5.01 -0.80
CA LEU A 9 0.94 -4.70 -0.07
C LEU A 9 -0.26 -4.49 -1.01
N LYS A 10 -0.10 -3.73 -2.10
CA LYS A 10 -1.17 -3.54 -3.10
C LYS A 10 -1.61 -4.86 -3.74
N LYS A 11 -0.68 -5.79 -4.01
CA LYS A 11 -1.02 -7.12 -4.55
C LYS A 11 -1.81 -7.97 -3.57
N LEU A 12 -1.49 -7.90 -2.27
CA LEU A 12 -2.27 -8.58 -1.24
C LEU A 12 -3.70 -8.02 -1.16
N ILE A 13 -3.85 -6.70 -1.18
CA ILE A 13 -5.18 -6.04 -1.22
C ILE A 13 -5.93 -6.42 -2.50
N ALA A 14 -5.24 -6.46 -3.64
CA ALA A 14 -5.82 -6.87 -4.92
C ALA A 14 -6.38 -8.30 -4.87
N ALA A 15 -5.63 -9.23 -4.28
CA ALA A 15 -6.08 -10.62 -4.10
C ALA A 15 -7.34 -10.72 -3.23
N GLN A 16 -7.48 -9.84 -2.23
CA GLN A 16 -8.62 -9.85 -1.30
C GLN A 16 -9.86 -9.12 -1.83
N THR A 17 -9.67 -8.08 -2.66
CA THR A 17 -10.74 -7.19 -3.13
C THR A 17 -11.18 -7.46 -4.57
N GLY A 18 -10.42 -8.25 -5.33
CA GLY A 18 -10.65 -8.48 -6.75
C GLY A 18 -10.31 -7.28 -7.65
N THR A 19 -9.72 -6.20 -7.08
CA THR A 19 -9.28 -5.04 -7.85
C THR A 19 -7.85 -5.21 -8.32
N ARG A 20 -7.52 -4.82 -9.55
CA ARG A 20 -6.12 -4.90 -10.03
C ARG A 20 -5.20 -4.00 -9.20
N TRP A 21 -4.01 -4.49 -8.84
CA TRP A 21 -3.07 -3.77 -7.98
C TRP A 21 -2.63 -2.40 -8.54
N ASP A 22 -2.55 -2.27 -9.86
CA ASP A 22 -2.18 -1.03 -10.56
C ASP A 22 -3.29 0.04 -10.51
N LYS A 23 -4.50 -0.34 -10.09
CA LYS A 23 -5.60 0.59 -9.82
C LYS A 23 -5.69 1.01 -8.36
N ILE A 24 -4.95 0.36 -7.47
CA ILE A 24 -4.95 0.66 -6.04
C ILE A 24 -3.98 1.80 -5.75
N VAL A 25 -4.48 2.85 -5.11
CA VAL A 25 -3.68 3.96 -4.57
C VAL A 25 -3.79 3.94 -3.05
N LEU A 26 -2.65 3.76 -2.38
CA LEU A 26 -2.54 3.85 -0.93
C LEU A 26 -2.06 5.25 -0.56
N LYS A 27 -2.74 5.87 0.42
CA LYS A 27 -2.40 7.19 0.93
C LYS A 27 -2.43 7.26 2.44
N LYS A 28 -1.78 8.30 2.96
CA LYS A 28 -1.96 8.80 4.31
C LYS A 28 -1.86 10.32 4.25
N TRP A 29 -2.94 11.02 4.53
CA TRP A 29 -3.00 12.48 4.39
C TRP A 29 -2.58 12.94 2.97
N TYR A 30 -1.52 13.75 2.88
CA TYR A 30 -0.99 14.28 1.63
C TYR A 30 0.02 13.34 0.95
N THR A 31 0.39 12.24 1.59
CA THR A 31 1.40 11.31 1.09
C THR A 31 0.76 10.21 0.25
N ILE A 32 1.23 10.06 -0.99
CA ILE A 32 0.94 8.92 -1.85
C ILE A 32 2.13 7.97 -1.80
N PHE A 33 1.88 6.71 -1.43
CA PHE A 33 2.95 5.74 -1.28
C PHE A 33 3.43 5.20 -2.63
N LYS A 34 4.75 5.21 -2.85
CA LYS A 34 5.39 4.76 -4.08
C LYS A 34 5.63 3.26 -4.06
N ASP A 35 5.34 2.60 -5.17
CA ASP A 35 5.36 1.13 -5.31
C ASP A 35 6.68 0.45 -4.91
N HIS A 36 7.83 1.06 -5.17
CA HIS A 36 9.16 0.47 -4.95
C HIS A 36 9.77 0.79 -3.58
N VAL A 37 9.07 1.57 -2.76
CA VAL A 37 9.52 1.92 -1.41
C VAL A 37 8.96 0.91 -0.43
N THR A 38 9.75 0.57 0.58
CA THR A 38 9.36 -0.45 1.57
C THR A 38 8.36 0.09 2.58
N LEU A 39 7.67 -0.81 3.29
CA LEU A 39 6.81 -0.43 4.41
C LEU A 39 7.63 0.21 5.53
N GLY A 40 8.85 -0.28 5.77
CA GLY A 40 9.77 0.26 6.78
C GLY A 40 10.22 1.69 6.48
N ASP A 41 10.57 1.99 5.23
CA ASP A 41 10.96 3.35 4.81
C ASP A 41 9.84 4.39 5.02
N TYR A 42 8.58 3.94 4.99
CA TYR A 42 7.41 4.77 5.26
C TYR A 42 6.92 4.68 6.71
N GLU A 43 7.62 3.96 7.59
CA GLU A 43 7.23 3.72 8.99
C GLU A 43 5.80 3.16 9.12
N ILE A 44 5.41 2.29 8.18
CA ILE A 44 4.12 1.61 8.20
C ILE A 44 4.24 0.37 9.10
N HIS A 45 3.50 0.42 10.20
CA HIS A 45 3.49 -0.64 11.22
C HIS A 45 2.14 -1.35 11.30
N ASP A 46 2.14 -2.51 11.95
CA ASP A 46 0.91 -3.27 12.19
C ASP A 46 -0.12 -2.43 12.96
N GLY A 47 -1.40 -2.61 12.61
CA GLY A 47 -2.50 -1.82 13.18
C GLY A 47 -2.63 -0.38 12.65
N MET A 48 -1.75 0.07 11.76
CA MET A 48 -1.86 1.40 11.15
C MET A 48 -2.96 1.44 10.08
N ASN A 49 -3.80 2.49 10.13
CA ASN A 49 -4.81 2.74 9.10
C ASN A 49 -4.23 3.53 7.91
N LEU A 50 -4.47 3.04 6.70
CA LEU A 50 -4.15 3.69 5.43
C LEU A 50 -5.45 4.00 4.66
N GLU A 51 -5.42 5.03 3.83
CA GLU A 51 -6.52 5.39 2.94
C GLU A 51 -6.38 4.63 1.61
N LEU A 52 -7.48 4.02 1.16
CA LEU A 52 -7.55 3.27 -0.09
C LEU A 52 -8.38 4.03 -1.13
N TYR A 53 -7.77 4.30 -2.28
CA TYR A 53 -8.42 4.92 -3.43
C TYR A 53 -8.25 4.04 -4.68
N TYR A 54 -9.15 4.23 -5.65
CA TYR A 54 -9.12 3.56 -6.94
C TYR A 54 -8.88 4.55 -8.08
N GLN A 55 -8.06 4.16 -9.06
CA GLN A 55 -7.85 4.86 -10.34
C GLN A 55 -8.54 4.16 -11.50
#